data_AF-S7QGA6-F1
#
_entry.id   AF-S7QGA6-F1
#
_cell.length_a   1.000
_cell.length_b   1.000
_cell.length_c   1.000
_cell.angle_alpha   90.00
_cell.angle_beta   90.00
_cell.angle_gamma   90.00
#
_symmetry.space_group_name_H-M   'P 1'
#
loop_
_entity.id
_entity.type
_entity.pdbx_description
1 polymer ?
#
loop_
_entity_poly.entity_id
_entity_poly.type
_entity_poly.pdbx_seq_one_letter_code
_entity_poly.pdbx_strand_id
1 'polypeptide(L)'
;ENCRPPSSAAGHETVNGIRGMAHEFGIVTTWKAYLDLSDPAPARSPNIRSELQSSGVSLVDCPRNGRKDVADKMMIVDMVTYALDKPQPGTIILISGDRDFAYAVSVLRMRKWAVVVVMP
;
A
#
# COMPACT_ATOMS: atom_id res chain seq x y z
N GLU A 1 8.34 -0.69 -0.45
CA GLU A 1 9.77 -0.44 -0.77
C GLU A 1 10.01 0.04 -2.20
N ASN A 2 9.22 -0.45 -3.16
CA ASN A 2 9.32 -0.14 -4.59
C ASN A 2 8.76 1.24 -4.99
N CYS A 3 7.94 1.88 -4.14
CA CYS A 3 7.34 3.18 -4.38
C CYS A 3 7.73 4.14 -3.26
N ARG A 4 8.84 4.84 -3.41
CA ARG A 4 9.32 5.82 -2.42
C ARG A 4 8.81 7.21 -2.80
N PRO A 5 8.29 8.00 -1.84
CA PRO A 5 7.99 9.40 -2.09
C PRO A 5 9.24 10.14 -2.61
N PRO A 6 9.08 11.17 -3.47
CA PRO A 6 10.18 12.03 -3.85
C PRO A 6 10.92 12.55 -2.62
N SER A 7 12.25 12.66 -2.70
CA SER A 7 13.10 13.00 -1.53
C SER A 7 12.77 14.35 -0.88
N SER A 8 12.08 15.23 -1.60
CA SER A 8 11.66 16.56 -1.16
C SER A 8 10.18 16.65 -0.77
N ALA A 9 9.37 15.62 -1.04
CA ALA A 9 7.94 15.65 -0.78
C ALA A 9 7.65 15.24 0.66
N ALA A 10 6.80 16.02 1.33
CA ALA A 10 6.35 15.66 2.67
C ALA A 10 5.42 14.43 2.60
N GLY A 11 5.38 13.65 3.67
CA GLY A 11 4.54 12.44 3.76
C GLY A 11 3.06 12.79 3.61
N HIS A 12 2.62 13.87 4.25
CA HIS A 12 1.23 14.33 4.20
C HIS A 12 0.82 14.84 2.79
N GLU A 13 1.72 15.51 2.06
CA GLU A 13 1.47 15.93 0.67
C GLU A 13 1.27 14.72 -0.25
N THR A 14 2.15 13.72 -0.10
CA THR A 14 2.07 12.47 -0.85
C THR A 14 0.74 11.75 -0.58
N VAL A 15 0.35 11.65 0.69
CA VAL A 15 -0.93 11.05 1.08
C VAL A 15 -2.11 11.85 0.53
N ASN A 16 -2.08 13.18 0.58
CA ASN A 16 -3.16 14.00 0.04
C ASN A 16 -3.33 13.81 -1.47
N GLY A 17 -2.23 13.73 -2.24
CA GLY A 17 -2.28 13.46 -3.67
C GLY A 17 -2.88 12.09 -3.98
N ILE A 18 -2.41 11.04 -3.29
CA ILE A 18 -2.95 9.67 -3.45
C ILE A 18 -4.43 9.63 -3.04
N ARG A 19 -4.82 10.32 -1.96
CA ARG A 19 -6.20 10.35 -1.47
C ARG A 19 -7.12 11.00 -2.49
N GLY A 20 -6.69 12.11 -3.10
CA GLY A 20 -7.42 12.79 -4.17
C GLY A 20 -7.74 11.85 -5.34
N MET A 21 -6.72 11.15 -5.84
CA MET A 21 -6.89 10.14 -6.90
C MET A 21 -7.77 8.96 -6.44
N ALA A 22 -7.56 8.45 -5.23
CA ALA A 22 -8.33 7.32 -4.71
C ALA A 22 -9.83 7.63 -4.61
N HIS A 23 -10.20 8.89 -4.38
CA HIS A 23 -11.60 9.31 -4.32
C HIS A 23 -12.33 9.26 -5.66
N GLU A 24 -11.63 9.19 -6.80
CA GLU A 24 -12.24 8.89 -8.10
C GLU A 24 -12.81 7.46 -8.14
N PHE A 25 -12.35 6.58 -7.25
CA PHE A 25 -12.76 5.18 -7.16
C PHE A 25 -13.65 4.87 -5.94
N GLY A 26 -13.99 5.88 -5.13
CA GLY A 26 -14.91 5.77 -3.99
C GLY A 26 -14.36 6.29 -2.66
N ILE A 27 -14.98 5.85 -1.56
CA ILE A 27 -14.54 6.24 -0.22
C ILE A 27 -13.41 5.32 0.23
N VAL A 28 -12.32 5.90 0.73
CA VAL A 28 -11.20 5.14 1.30
C VAL A 28 -11.61 4.57 2.66
N THR A 29 -11.78 3.25 2.74
CA THR A 29 -12.16 2.53 3.98
C THR A 29 -10.96 1.88 4.66
N THR A 30 -9.87 1.66 3.94
CA THR A 30 -8.64 1.05 4.46
C THR A 30 -7.44 1.61 3.70
N TRP A 31 -6.40 2.00 4.44
CA TRP A 31 -5.14 2.49 3.88
C TRP A 31 -3.99 1.93 4.69
N LYS A 32 -3.18 1.07 4.05
CA LYS A 32 -2.01 0.45 4.67
C LYS A 32 -0.74 0.74 3.88
N ALA A 33 0.35 1.03 4.57
CA ALA A 33 1.69 1.12 4.00
C ALA A 33 2.59 0.07 4.67
N TYR A 34 3.29 -0.72 3.84
CA TYR A 34 4.11 -1.85 4.28
C TYR A 34 5.59 -1.49 4.20
N LEU A 35 6.26 -1.49 5.34
CA LEU A 35 7.65 -1.07 5.48
C LEU A 35 8.33 -1.84 6.60
N ASP A 36 9.63 -2.06 6.48
CA ASP A 36 10.44 -2.57 7.58
C ASP A 36 10.76 -1.39 8.52
N LEU A 37 10.23 -1.42 9.75
CA LEU A 37 10.48 -0.35 10.73
C LEU A 37 11.89 -0.41 11.32
N SER A 38 12.53 -1.57 11.27
CA SER A 38 13.88 -1.83 11.80
C SER A 38 14.99 -1.41 10.83
N ASP A 39 14.69 -1.27 9.54
CA ASP A 39 15.62 -0.73 8.57
C ASP A 39 15.93 0.76 8.90
N PRO A 40 17.20 1.14 9.12
CA PRO A 40 17.60 2.52 9.32
C PRO A 40 17.59 3.35 8.01
N ALA A 41 17.50 2.73 6.84
CA ALA A 41 17.41 3.44 5.55
C ALA A 41 16.13 4.30 5.37
N PRO A 42 14.93 3.88 5.83
CA PRO A 42 13.76 4.76 5.90
C PRO A 42 13.84 5.79 7.05
N ALA A 43 14.90 5.81 7.87
CA ALA A 43 15.07 6.79 8.95
C ALA A 43 15.66 8.15 8.48
N ARG A 44 15.55 8.50 7.19
CA ARG A 44 15.93 9.84 6.71
C ARG A 44 14.94 10.95 7.11
N SER A 45 13.77 10.61 7.64
CA SER A 45 13.01 11.54 8.47
C SER A 45 12.08 10.75 9.41
N PRO A 46 12.29 10.74 10.74
CA PRO A 46 11.27 10.25 11.68
C PRO A 46 9.91 10.91 11.44
N ASN A 47 9.91 12.11 10.85
CA ASN A 47 8.72 12.83 10.42
C ASN A 47 7.89 12.04 9.40
N ILE A 48 8.45 11.32 8.42
CA ILE A 48 7.60 10.71 7.38
C ILE A 48 6.67 9.64 7.94
N ARG A 49 7.14 8.83 8.91
CA ARG A 49 6.28 7.83 9.57
C ARG A 49 5.15 8.50 10.33
N SER A 50 5.49 9.54 11.10
CA SER A 50 4.51 10.33 11.86
C SER A 50 3.52 11.06 10.94
N GLU A 51 3.98 11.61 9.82
CA GLU A 51 3.16 12.30 8.82
C GLU A 51 2.21 11.34 8.10
N LEU A 52 2.69 10.15 7.70
CA LEU A 52 1.83 9.13 7.11
C LEU A 52 0.73 8.70 8.11
N GLN A 53 1.12 8.41 9.35
CA GLN A 53 0.19 7.96 10.39
C GLN A 53 -0.84 9.03 10.74
N SER A 54 -0.41 10.27 10.96
CA SER A 54 -1.31 11.41 11.21
C SER A 54 -2.18 11.77 10.00
N SER A 55 -1.78 11.37 8.79
CA SER A 55 -2.58 11.48 7.58
C SER A 55 -3.53 10.29 7.36
N GLY A 56 -3.69 9.40 8.34
CA GLY A 56 -4.64 8.27 8.30
C GLY A 56 -4.12 7.00 7.64
N VAL A 57 -2.81 6.90 7.35
CA VAL A 57 -2.19 5.68 6.82
C VAL A 57 -1.81 4.75 7.97
N SER A 58 -2.27 3.50 7.92
CA SER A 58 -1.83 2.47 8.87
C SER A 58 -0.47 1.91 8.44
N LEU A 59 0.54 2.06 9.29
CA LEU A 59 1.86 1.50 9.05
C LEU A 59 1.89 0.02 9.47
N VAL A 60 2.19 -0.86 8.53
CA VAL A 60 2.35 -2.30 8.77
C VAL A 60 3.84 -2.61 8.78
N ASP A 61 4.33 -3.05 9.94
CA ASP A 61 5.73 -3.47 10.10
C ASP A 61 5.98 -4.80 9.40
N CYS A 62 7.00 -4.83 8.54
CA CYS A 62 7.40 -5.99 7.76
C CYS A 62 8.87 -6.35 8.09
N PRO A 63 9.15 -6.90 9.28
CA PRO A 63 10.52 -7.21 9.71
C PRO A 63 11.11 -8.29 8.81
N ARG A 64 12.17 -7.95 8.09
CA ARG A 64 12.73 -8.87 7.09
C ARG A 64 13.51 -10.01 7.71
N ASN A 65 14.26 -9.78 8.79
CA ASN A 65 15.13 -10.78 9.42
C ASN A 65 15.96 -11.59 8.39
N GLY A 66 16.45 -10.92 7.34
CA GLY A 66 17.20 -11.55 6.23
C GLY A 66 16.37 -12.27 5.15
N ARG A 67 15.03 -12.24 5.25
CA ARG A 67 14.10 -12.82 4.27
C ARG A 67 13.66 -11.77 3.26
N LYS A 68 13.63 -12.18 1.99
CA LYS A 68 13.06 -11.41 0.90
C LYS A 68 11.53 -11.55 0.87
N ASP A 69 10.87 -10.58 0.24
CA ASP A 69 9.46 -10.62 -0.15
C ASP A 69 8.47 -10.71 1.02
N VAL A 70 8.90 -10.35 2.24
CA VAL A 70 8.02 -10.36 3.43
C VAL A 70 6.86 -9.39 3.23
N ALA A 71 7.15 -8.16 2.81
CA ALA A 71 6.13 -7.15 2.54
C ALA A 71 5.18 -7.59 1.42
N ASP A 72 5.69 -8.18 0.33
CA ASP A 72 4.86 -8.57 -0.80
C ASP A 72 3.88 -9.68 -0.43
N LYS A 73 4.34 -10.67 0.34
CA LYS A 73 3.47 -11.73 0.88
C LYS A 73 2.39 -11.16 1.80
N MET A 74 2.75 -10.23 2.69
CA MET A 74 1.78 -9.58 3.57
C MET A 74 0.74 -8.77 2.79
N MET A 75 1.17 -8.02 1.77
CA MET A 75 0.29 -7.26 0.89
C MET A 75 -0.68 -8.18 0.13
N ILE A 76 -0.19 -9.29 -0.44
CA ILE A 76 -1.04 -10.27 -1.16
C ILE A 76 -2.08 -10.87 -0.21
N VAL A 77 -1.66 -11.31 0.99
CA VAL A 77 -2.57 -11.89 1.99
C VAL A 77 -3.63 -10.87 2.43
N ASP A 78 -3.24 -9.62 2.67
CA ASP A 78 -4.18 -8.56 3.06
C ASP A 78 -5.16 -8.23 1.94
N MET A 79 -4.72 -8.15 0.68
CA MET A 79 -5.59 -7.91 -0.47
C MET A 79 -6.63 -9.04 -0.65
N VAL A 80 -6.20 -10.29 -0.55
CA VAL A 80 -7.08 -11.45 -0.71
C VAL A 80 -8.04 -11.55 0.46
N THR A 81 -7.57 -11.36 1.70
CA THR A 81 -8.42 -11.38 2.90
C THR A 81 -9.45 -10.25 2.85
N TYR A 82 -9.07 -9.04 2.45
CA TYR A 82 -10.01 -7.94 2.24
C TYR A 82 -11.11 -8.33 1.25
N ALA A 83 -10.73 -8.96 0.14
CA ALA A 83 -11.66 -9.41 -0.89
C ALA A 83 -12.58 -10.56 -0.46
N LEU A 84 -12.16 -11.36 0.53
CA LEU A 84 -12.95 -12.44 1.13
C LEU A 84 -13.96 -11.90 2.15
N ASP A 85 -13.54 -10.95 2.98
CA ASP A 85 -14.32 -10.47 4.13
C ASP A 85 -15.33 -9.38 3.76
N LYS A 86 -15.14 -8.71 2.63
CA LYS A 86 -15.98 -7.57 2.20
C LYS A 86 -16.93 -7.98 1.07
N PRO A 87 -18.21 -7.53 1.13
CA PRO A 87 -19.14 -7.74 0.03
C PRO A 87 -18.76 -6.87 -1.18
N GLN A 88 -19.16 -7.32 -2.36
CA GLN A 88 -19.04 -6.55 -3.61
C GLN A 88 -20.24 -5.61 -3.79
N PRO A 89 -20.06 -4.46 -4.49
CA PRO A 89 -18.85 -4.01 -5.20
C PRO A 89 -17.81 -3.36 -4.28
N GLY A 90 -16.54 -3.42 -4.69
CA GLY A 90 -15.44 -2.71 -4.03
C GLY A 90 -14.20 -2.59 -4.90
N THR A 91 -13.32 -1.64 -4.54
CA THR A 91 -12.08 -1.33 -5.27
C THR A 91 -10.86 -1.58 -4.38
N ILE A 92 -9.84 -2.23 -4.94
CA ILE A 92 -8.52 -2.37 -4.34
C ILE A 92 -7.55 -1.52 -5.16
N ILE A 93 -6.89 -0.56 -4.51
CA ILE A 93 -5.82 0.23 -5.13
C ILE A 93 -4.48 -0.32 -4.64
N LEU A 94 -3.72 -0.92 -5.56
CA LEU A 94 -2.37 -1.42 -5.31
C LEU A 94 -1.36 -0.38 -5.79
N ILE A 95 -0.55 0.13 -4.86
CA ILE A 95 0.56 1.04 -5.19
C ILE A 95 1.86 0.24 -5.11
N SER A 96 2.28 -0.30 -6.26
CA SER A 96 3.50 -1.11 -6.38
C SER A 96 3.92 -1.20 -7.84
N GLY A 97 5.23 -1.08 -8.09
CA GLY A 97 5.84 -1.39 -9.39
C GLY A 97 6.30 -2.85 -9.54
N ASP A 98 6.02 -3.70 -8.54
CA ASP A 98 6.49 -5.09 -8.55
C ASP A 98 5.59 -6.00 -9.39
N ARG A 99 6.20 -6.83 -10.23
CA ARG A 99 5.48 -7.79 -11.06
C ARG A 99 4.93 -8.97 -10.27
N ASP A 100 5.45 -9.23 -9.07
CA ASP A 100 5.09 -10.40 -8.26
C ASP A 100 3.63 -10.35 -7.78
N PHE A 101 2.99 -9.17 -7.83
CA PHE A 101 1.56 -9.00 -7.56
C PHE A 101 0.64 -9.37 -8.73
N ALA A 102 1.17 -9.55 -9.95
CA ALA A 102 0.35 -9.68 -11.16
C ALA A 102 -0.65 -10.84 -11.09
N TYR A 103 -0.24 -11.97 -10.51
CA TYR A 103 -1.12 -13.13 -10.36
C TYR A 103 -2.26 -12.86 -9.37
N ALA A 104 -1.98 -12.23 -8.23
CA ALA A 104 -3.00 -11.85 -7.25
C ALA A 104 -4.02 -10.86 -7.85
N VAL A 105 -3.54 -9.86 -8.60
CA VAL A 105 -4.39 -8.90 -9.32
C VAL A 105 -5.30 -9.62 -10.33
N SER A 106 -4.76 -10.56 -11.11
CA SER A 106 -5.55 -11.35 -12.07
C SER A 106 -6.66 -12.15 -11.39
N VAL A 107 -6.35 -12.85 -10.30
CA VAL A 107 -7.32 -13.64 -9.54
C VAL A 107 -8.44 -12.77 -8.95
N LEU A 108 -8.10 -11.60 -8.41
CA LEU A 108 -9.09 -10.66 -7.88
C LEU A 108 -10.02 -10.13 -8.98
N ARG A 109 -9.47 -9.76 -10.14
CA ARG A 109 -10.26 -9.31 -11.30
C ARG A 109 -11.19 -10.39 -11.85
N MET A 110 -10.74 -11.66 -11.91
CA MET A 110 -11.62 -12.78 -12.27
C MET A 110 -12.79 -12.94 -11.31
N ARG A 111 -12.59 -12.58 -10.04
CA ARG A 111 -13.64 -12.55 -9.01
C ARG A 111 -14.47 -11.26 -9.05
N LYS A 112 -14.37 -10.43 -10.09
CA LYS A 112 -15.09 -9.16 -10.30
C LYS A 112 -14.73 -8.02 -9.34
N TRP A 113 -13.58 -8.09 -8.66
CA TRP A 113 -13.05 -6.93 -7.94
C TRP A 113 -12.46 -5.91 -8.91
N ALA A 114 -12.74 -4.63 -8.69
CA ALA A 114 -12.04 -3.56 -9.37
C ALA A 114 -10.64 -3.43 -8.75
N VAL A 115 -9.59 -3.54 -9.57
CA VAL A 115 -8.20 -3.41 -9.09
C VAL A 115 -7.47 -2.36 -9.91
N VAL A 116 -7.11 -1.26 -9.25
CA VAL A 116 -6.33 -0.15 -9.80
C VAL A 116 -4.88 -0.36 -9.40
N VAL A 117 -3.95 -0.29 -10.35
CA VAL A 117 -2.52 -0.40 -10.07
C VAL A 117 -1.88 0.95 -10.35
N VAL A 118 -1.22 1.51 -9.35
CA VAL A 118 -0.45 2.75 -9.45
C VAL A 118 1.02 2.40 -9.34
N MET A 119 1.79 2.74 -10.37
CA MET A 119 3.24 2.56 -10.39
C MET A 119 3.94 3.93 -10.33
N PRO A 120 5.10 4.06 -9.66
CA PRO A 120 5.94 5.24 -9.69
C PRO A 120 6.55 5.51 -11.07
#